data_AF-A0A967LB26-F1
#
_entry.id   AF-A0A967LB26-F1
#
_cell.length_a   1.000
_cell.length_b   1.000
_cell.length_c   1.000
_cell.angle_alpha   90.00
_cell.angle_beta   90.00
_cell.angle_gamma   90.00
#
_symmetry.space_group_name_H-M   'P 1'
#
loop_
_entity.id
_entity.type
_entity.pdbx_description
1 polymer ?
#
loop_
_entity_poly.entity_id
_entity_poly.type
_entity_poly.pdbx_seq_one_letter_code
_entity_poly.pdbx_strand_id
1 'polypeptide(L)' 'MELLDTQKRSATVTALEPTETIELTNMGLYKIFLRDPDVFRMMIMNLARDLSRRLRIADQQLASLQDRGHPA' A
#
# COMPACT_ATOMS: atom_id res chain seq x y z
N MET A 1 -2.79 -9.79 0.03
CA MET A 1 -3.36 -9.17 1.22
C MET A 1 -2.67 -7.84 1.41
N GLU A 2 -3.38 -6.79 1.03
CA GLU A 2 -3.10 -5.45 1.53
C GLU A 2 -3.74 -5.35 2.92
N LEU A 3 -3.22 -4.54 3.84
CA LEU A 3 -3.81 -4.42 5.18
C LEU A 3 -5.13 -3.64 5.19
N LEU A 4 -5.43 -2.93 4.10
CA LEU A 4 -6.62 -2.10 3.94
C LEU A 4 -7.68 -2.73 3.03
N ASP A 5 -7.30 -3.71 2.22
CA ASP A 5 -8.17 -4.34 1.23
C ASP A 5 -8.00 -5.86 1.25
N THR A 6 -9.11 -6.56 1.06
CA THR A 6 -9.22 -8.02 1.04
C THR A 6 -8.75 -8.65 -0.27
N GLN A 7 -8.40 -7.83 -1.26
CA GLN A 7 -7.97 -8.30 -2.57
C GLN A 7 -6.65 -9.11 -2.54
N LYS A 8 -6.50 -9.93 -3.59
CA LYS A 8 -5.26 -10.68 -3.84
C LYS A 8 -4.10 -9.72 -4.09
N ARG A 9 -2.86 -10.22 -3.95
CA ARG A 9 -1.65 -9.44 -4.25
C ARG A 9 -1.71 -8.93 -5.69
N SER A 10 -1.55 -7.62 -5.88
CA SER A 10 -1.53 -6.97 -7.20
C SER A 10 -0.24 -7.21 -7.97
N ALA A 11 0.86 -7.51 -7.26
CA ALA A 11 2.17 -7.78 -7.83
C ALA A 11 3.00 -8.71 -6.91
N THR A 12 4.07 -9.26 -7.48
CA THR A 12 5.13 -9.96 -6.74
C THR A 12 6.24 -8.98 -6.37
N VAL A 13 6.80 -9.13 -5.17
CA VAL A 13 7.95 -8.35 -4.71
C VAL A 13 9.14 -9.29 -4.58
N THR A 14 10.27 -8.90 -5.15
CA THR A 14 11.53 -9.67 -5.12
C THR A 14 12.62 -8.79 -4.52
N ALA A 15 13.36 -9.30 -3.54
CA ALA A 15 14.54 -8.62 -3.01
C ALA A 15 15.68 -8.65 -4.04
N LEU A 16 16.26 -7.49 -4.34
CA LEU A 16 17.38 -7.37 -5.29
C LEU A 16 18.75 -7.53 -4.62
N GLU A 17 18.77 -7.48 -3.29
CA GLU A 17 19.95 -7.57 -2.44
C GLU A 17 19.57 -8.19 -1.08
N PRO A 18 20.54 -8.62 -0.25
CA PRO A 18 20.24 -9.11 1.11
C PRO A 18 19.40 -8.10 1.89
N THR A 19 18.17 -8.48 2.24
CA THR A 19 17.16 -7.59 2.82
C THR A 19 16.54 -8.23 4.05
N GLU A 20 16.45 -7.48 5.14
CA GLU A 20 15.68 -7.84 6.33
C GLU A 20 14.32 -7.14 6.30
N THR A 21 13.26 -7.84 6.73
CA THR A 21 11.90 -7.31 6.70
C THR A 21 11.18 -7.55 8.02
N ILE A 22 10.33 -6.60 8.40
CA ILE A 22 9.37 -6.77 9.50
C ILE A 22 8.00 -7.11 8.90
N GLU A 23 7.37 -8.15 9.43
CA GLU A 23 6.03 -8.53 9.04
C GLU A 23 4.99 -7.97 10.02
N LEU A 24 3.94 -7.35 9.48
CA LEU A 24 2.73 -7.00 10.22
C LEU A 24 1.55 -7.78 9.64
N THR A 25 1.05 -8.75 10.40
CA THR A 25 -0.12 -9.55 10.02
C THR A 25 -1.42 -8.86 10.44
N ASN A 26 -2.55 -9.25 9.83
CA ASN A 26 -3.88 -8.79 10.26
C ASN A 26 -4.14 -9.08 11.74
N MET A 27 -3.69 -10.24 12.25
CA MET A 27 -3.83 -10.57 13.67
C MET A 27 -2.92 -9.72 14.55
N GLY A 28 -1.71 -9.39 14.09
CA GLY A 28 -0.82 -8.44 14.77
C GLY A 28 -1.45 -7.06 14.88
N LEU A 29 -2.04 -6.58 13.78
CA LEU A 29 -2.75 -5.31 13.74
C LEU A 29 -4.00 -5.31 14.65
N TYR A 30 -4.75 -6.41 14.69
CA TYR A 30 -5.87 -6.58 15.62
C TYR A 30 -5.43 -6.56 17.09
N LYS A 31 -4.30 -7.18 17.43
CA LYS A 31 -3.71 -7.10 18.78
C LYS A 31 -3.32 -5.67 19.14
N ILE A 32 -2.82 -4.89 18.19
CA ILE A 32 -2.53 -3.46 18.40
C ILE A 32 -3.83 -2.71 18.69
N PHE A 33 -4.89 -2.93 17.91
CA PHE A 33 -6.20 -2.34 18.18
C PHE A 33 -6.71 -2.62 19.59
N LEU A 34 -6.60 -3.87 20.05
CA LEU A 34 -7.03 -4.25 21.40
C LEU A 34 -6.17 -3.63 22.51
N ARG A 35 -4.89 -3.36 22.23
CA ARG A 35 -3.95 -2.80 23.20
C ARG A 35 -4.01 -1.29 23.28
N ASP A 36 -4.05 -0.63 22.13
CA ASP A 36 -4.04 0.83 21.99
C ASP A 36 -4.75 1.26 20.69
N PRO A 37 -6.03 1.69 20.80
CA PRO A 37 -6.81 2.14 19.66
C PRO A 37 -6.25 3.39 18.96
N ASP A 38 -5.55 4.27 19.68
CA ASP A 38 -5.00 5.50 19.10
C ASP A 38 -3.79 5.18 18.20
N VAL A 39 -2.92 4.26 18.62
CA VAL A 39 -1.83 3.73 17.80
C VAL A 39 -2.38 3.03 16.57
N PHE A 40 -3.40 2.17 16.73
CA PHE A 40 -4.05 1.52 15.60
C PHE A 40 -4.62 2.56 14.61
N ARG A 41 -5.36 3.56 15.10
CA ARG A 41 -5.92 4.64 14.27
C ARG A 41 -4.81 5.35 13.50
N MET A 42 -3.71 5.69 14.16
CA MET A 42 -2.57 6.35 13.51
C MET A 42 -1.99 5.47 12.38
N MET A 43 -1.82 4.17 12.62
CA MET A 43 -1.34 3.23 11.61
C MET A 43 -2.28 3.15 10.40
N ILE A 44 -3.58 2.93 10.62
CA ILE A 44 -4.57 2.86 9.53
C ILE A 44 -4.61 4.15 8.72
N MET A 45 -4.62 5.31 9.39
CA MET A 45 -4.66 6.61 8.71
C MET A 45 -3.38 6.86 7.88
N ASN A 46 -2.23 6.40 8.35
CA ASN A 46 -0.98 6.51 7.60
C ASN A 46 -0.95 5.57 6.39
N LEU A 47 -1.39 4.33 6.57
CA LEU A 47 -1.53 3.36 5.47
C LEU A 47 -2.48 3.89 4.38
N ALA A 48 -3.66 4.38 4.78
CA ALA A 48 -4.66 4.88 3.84
C ALA A 48 -4.15 6.08 3.04
N ARG A 49 -3.48 7.03 3.69
CA ARG A 49 -2.86 8.17 2.99
C ARG A 49 -1.77 7.74 2.03
N ASP A 50 -0.99 6.73 2.37
CA ASP A 50 0.06 6.23 1.48
C ASP A 50 -0.52 5.54 0.24
N LEU A 51 -1.55 4.71 0.43
CA LEU A 51 -2.30 4.11 -0.67
C LEU A 51 -2.90 5.17 -1.60
N SER A 52 -3.59 6.18 -1.05
CA SER A 52 -4.16 7.28 -1.85
C SER A 52 -3.10 8.02 -2.66
N ARG A 53 -1.90 8.23 -2.10
CA ARG A 53 -0.78 8.84 -2.83
C ARG A 53 -0.29 7.96 -3.98
N ARG A 54 -0.11 6.66 -3.73
CA ARG A 54 0.35 5.70 -4.75
C ARG A 54 -0.64 5.57 -5.90
N LEU A 55 -1.94 5.51 -5.59
CA LEU A 55 -3.00 5.49 -6.61
C LEU A 55 -2.95 6.74 -7.49
N ARG A 56 -2.86 7.93 -6.88
CA ARG A 56 -2.76 9.18 -7.64
C ARG A 56 -1.53 9.22 -8.55
N ILE A 57 -0.39 8.71 -8.08
CA ILE A 57 0.83 8.64 -8.90
C ILE A 57 0.64 7.65 -10.07
N ALA A 58 0.06 6.48 -9.80
CA ALA A 58 -0.23 5.49 -10.84
C ALA A 58 -1.20 6.04 -11.89
N ASP A 59 -2.26 6.75 -11.47
CA ASP A 59 -3.22 7.41 -12.36
C ASP A 59 -2.52 8.45 -13.24
N GLN A 60 -1.62 9.26 -12.67
CA GLN A 60 -0.84 10.25 -13.42
C GLN A 60 0.11 9.59 -14.44
N GLN A 61 0.78 8.51 -14.05
CA GLN A 61 1.64 7.76 -14.96
C GLN A 61 0.84 7.18 -16.12
N LEU A 62 -0.32 6.58 -15.83
CA LEU A 62 -1.19 6.01 -16.85
C LEU A 62 -1.68 7.07 -17.84
N ALA A 63 -2.13 8.22 -17.33
CA ALA A 63 -2.55 9.36 -18.17
C ALA A 63 -1.40 9.85 -19.07
N SER A 64 -0.17 9.93 -18.55
CA SER A 64 1.00 10.36 -19.35
C SER A 64 1.37 9.39 -20.47
N LEU A 65 1.10 8.09 -20.30
CA LEU A 65 1.32 7.08 -21.34
C LEU A 65 0.26 7.18 -22.44
N GLN A 66 -0.98 7.53 -22.10
CA GLN A 66 -2.07 7.73 -23.06
C GLN A 66 -1.84 8.97 -23.93
N ASP A 67 -1.31 10.06 -23.35
CA ASP A 67 -0.98 11.28 -24.08
C ASP A 67 0.13 11.06 -25.14
N ARG A 68 1.12 10.22 -24.82
CA ARG A 68 2.17 9.82 -25.78
C ARG A 68 1.68 8.89 -26.91
N GLY A 69 0.48 8.32 -26.77
CA GLY A 69 -0.14 7.42 -27.74
C GLY A 69 -0.97 8.11 -28.82
N HIS A 70 -1.16 9.43 -28.76
CA HIS A 70 -1.83 10.23 -29.79
C HIS A 70 -0.78 10.98 -30.65
N PRO A 71 -0.31 10.41 -31.78
CA PRO A 71 0.31 11.23 -32.80
C PRO A 71 -0.77 12.12 -33.43
N ALA A 72 -0.55 13.44 -33.39
CA ALA A 72 -1.25 14.39 -34.25
C ALA A 72 -0.84 14.21 -35.72
#